data_AF-A0A0B8X2E6-F1
#
_entry.id   AF-A0A0B8X2E6-F1
#
_cell.length_a   1.000
_cell.length_b   1.000
_cell.length_c   1.000
_cell.angle_alpha   90.00
_cell.angle_beta   90.00
_cell.angle_gamma   90.00
#
_symmetry.space_group_name_H-M   'P 1'
#
loop_
_entity.id
_entity.type
_entity.pdbx_description
1 polymer ?
#
loop_
_entity_poly.entity_id
_entity_poly.type
_entity_poly.pdbx_seq_one_letter_code
_entity_poly.pdbx_strand_id
1 'polypeptide(L)' 'MEVFKFNIIPTEEFNKREDFRKEINNCDICGGALEFSYEQAAEFHVLQEKAQCPCCSSEKEPRHHRVH' A
#
# COMPACT_ATOMS: atom_id res chain seq x y z
N MET A 1 15.17 -6.97 38.85
CA MET A 1 14.23 -6.07 38.16
C MET A 1 14.56 -6.17 36.68
N GLU A 2 13.77 -6.95 35.93
CA GLU A 2 14.02 -7.17 34.51
C GLU A 2 13.55 -5.94 33.72
N VAL A 3 14.49 -5.26 33.07
CA VAL A 3 14.18 -4.10 32.22
C VAL A 3 13.67 -4.66 30.89
N PHE A 4 12.35 -4.70 30.71
CA PHE A 4 11.73 -4.93 29.41
C PHE A 4 12.16 -3.80 28.47
N LYS A 5 13.13 -4.06 27.61
CA LYS A 5 13.49 -3.14 26.52
C LYS A 5 12.35 -3.16 25.52
N PHE A 6 11.43 -2.22 25.65
CA PHE A 6 10.54 -1.87 24.55
C PHE A 6 11.44 -1.40 23.40
N ASN A 7 11.46 -2.15 22.30
CA ASN A 7 12.04 -1.69 21.05
C ASN A 7 11.14 -0.56 20.50
N ILE A 8 11.28 0.63 21.08
CA ILE A 8 10.62 1.83 20.58
C ILE A 8 11.28 2.15 19.25
N ILE A 9 10.49 2.01 18.18
CA ILE A 9 10.92 2.38 16.83
C ILE A 9 11.28 3.86 16.85
N PRO A 10 12.46 4.27 16.35
CA PRO A 10 12.82 5.68 16.26
C PRO A 10 11.75 6.46 15.50
N THR A 11 11.44 7.69 15.95
CA THR A 11 10.41 8.54 15.33
C THR A 11 10.63 8.72 13.82
N GLU A 12 11.89 8.78 13.38
CA GLU A 12 12.24 8.85 11.95
C GLU A 12 11.78 7.63 11.16
N GLU A 13 11.97 6.42 11.71
CA GLU A 13 11.51 5.19 11.05
C GLU A 13 9.99 5.10 11.05
N PHE A 14 9.33 5.57 12.10
CA PHE A 14 7.87 5.64 12.15
C PHE A 14 7.33 6.56 11.05
N ASN A 15 7.90 7.76 10.90
CA ASN A 15 7.49 8.71 9.86
C ASN A 15 7.67 8.15 8.45
N LYS A 16 8.82 7.50 8.18
CA LYS A 16 9.06 6.82 6.90
C LYS A 16 8.00 5.77 6.57
N ARG A 17 7.54 5.01 7.57
CA ARG A 17 6.47 4.01 7.39
C ARG A 17 5.12 4.65 7.12
N GLU A 18 4.81 5.74 7.82
CA GLU A 18 3.56 6.49 7.60
C GLU A 18 3.53 7.14 6.22
N ASP A 19 4.65 7.72 5.77
CA ASP A 19 4.78 8.34 4.45
C ASP A 19 4.61 7.28 3.34
N PHE A 20 5.29 6.14 3.48
CA PHE A 20 5.13 5.01 2.57
C PHE A 20 3.68 4.50 2.55
N ARG A 21 3.02 4.39 3.71
CA ARG A 21 1.62 3.97 3.79
C ARG A 21 0.70 4.93 3.04
N LYS A 22 0.89 6.24 3.21
CA LYS A 22 0.11 7.27 2.50
C LYS A 22 0.36 7.21 1.00
N GLU A 23 1.62 7.10 0.58
CA GLU A 23 1.99 7.00 -0.83
C GLU A 23 1.38 5.77 -1.50
N ILE A 24 1.27 4.63 -0.81
CA ILE A 24 0.62 3.44 -1.38
C ILE A 24 -0.90 3.60 -1.41
N ASN A 25 -1.51 4.02 -0.31
CA ASN A 25 -2.96 3.89 -0.11
C ASN A 25 -3.80 5.09 -0.57
N ASN A 26 -3.19 6.21 -0.99
CA ASN A 26 -3.91 7.44 -1.32
C ASN A 26 -3.69 7.88 -2.79
N CYS A 27 -4.67 8.59 -3.37
CA CYS A 27 -4.57 9.24 -4.69
C CYS A 27 -3.52 10.34 -4.64
N ASP A 28 -2.58 10.32 -5.59
CA ASP A 28 -1.50 11.31 -5.66
C ASP A 28 -2.00 12.72 -6.00
N ILE A 29 -3.23 12.83 -6.52
CA ILE A 29 -3.86 14.08 -6.93
C ILE A 29 -4.69 14.70 -5.80
N CYS A 30 -5.63 13.93 -5.22
CA CYS A 30 -6.58 14.47 -4.24
C CYS A 30 -6.32 14.02 -2.80
N GLY A 31 -5.37 13.12 -2.56
CA GLY A 31 -5.08 12.55 -1.24
C GLY A 31 -6.17 11.62 -0.69
N GLY A 32 -7.26 11.38 -1.44
CA GLY A 32 -8.32 10.45 -1.05
C GLY A 32 -7.83 9.00 -1.00
N ALA A 33 -8.50 8.15 -0.21
CA ALA A 33 -8.16 6.73 -0.16
C ALA A 33 -8.43 6.04 -1.51
N LEU A 34 -7.56 5.12 -1.88
CA LEU A 34 -7.72 4.27 -3.06
C LEU A 34 -8.56 3.03 -2.73
N GLU A 35 -9.36 2.61 -3.70
CA GLU A 35 -10.04 1.33 -3.70
C GLU A 35 -9.20 0.32 -4.48
N PHE A 36 -8.94 -0.83 -3.85
CA PHE A 36 -8.10 -1.89 -4.40
C PHE A 36 -8.98 -3.06 -4.86
N SER A 37 -8.76 -3.55 -6.07
CA SER A 37 -9.37 -4.77 -6.59
C SER A 37 -8.30 -5.75 -7.06
N TYR A 38 -8.58 -7.04 -6.90
CA TYR A 38 -7.67 -8.13 -7.22
C TYR A 38 -8.32 -9.05 -8.25
N GLU A 39 -7.66 -9.24 -9.38
CA GLU A 39 -8.10 -10.10 -10.46
C GLU A 39 -7.04 -11.16 -10.75
N GLN A 40 -7.45 -12.40 -11.02
CA GLN A 40 -6.51 -13.46 -11.38
C GLN A 40 -6.18 -13.33 -12.88
N ALA A 41 -4.93 -12.99 -13.18
CA ALA A 41 -4.45 -12.94 -14.57
C ALA A 41 -4.25 -14.38 -15.07
N ALA A 42 -5.16 -14.82 -15.96
CA ALA A 42 -5.21 -16.19 -16.47
C ALA A 42 -3.91 -16.65 -17.15
N GLU A 43 -3.17 -15.73 -17.77
CA GLU A 43 -1.93 -16.03 -18.51
C GLU A 43 -0.73 -16.34 -17.62
N PHE A 44 -0.72 -15.88 -16.36
CA PHE A 44 0.50 -15.90 -15.53
C PHE A 44 0.34 -16.57 -14.17
N HIS A 45 -0.86 -17.08 -13.81
CA HIS A 45 -1.16 -17.52 -12.43
C HIS A 45 -0.78 -16.47 -11.36
N VAL A 46 -0.90 -15.19 -11.72
CA VAL A 46 -0.52 -14.04 -10.88
C VAL A 46 -1.78 -13.27 -10.49
N LEU A 47 -1.81 -12.70 -9.29
CA LEU A 47 -2.84 -11.75 -8.90
C LEU A 47 -2.45 -10.36 -9.41
N GLN A 48 -3.31 -9.77 -10.23
CA GLN A 48 -3.22 -8.39 -10.67
C GLN A 48 -4.00 -7.51 -9.68
N GLU A 49 -3.30 -6.58 -9.03
CA GLU A 49 -3.87 -5.55 -8.18
C GLU A 49 -4.10 -4.29 -9.02
N LYS A 50 -5.34 -3.78 -9.00
CA LYS A 50 -5.71 -2.47 -9.53
C LYS A 50 -6.08 -1.56 -8.36
N ALA A 51 -5.68 -0.30 -8.43
CA ALA A 51 -6.00 0.69 -7.40
C ALA A 51 -6.58 1.95 -8.05
N GLN A 52 -7.82 2.28 -7.71
CA GLN A 52 -8.55 3.40 -8.29
C GLN A 52 -9.01 4.36 -7.20
N CYS A 53 -8.93 5.66 -7.47
CA CYS A 53 -9.52 6.64 -6.59
C CYS A 53 -10.99 6.92 -6.95
N PRO A 54 -11.92 6.83 -5.99
CA PRO A 54 -13.33 7.12 -6.24
C PRO A 54 -13.61 8.62 -6.47
N CYS A 55 -12.73 9.51 -6.01
CA CYS A 55 -12.92 10.97 -6.14
C CYS A 55 -12.33 11.54 -7.43
N CYS A 56 -11.08 11.16 -7.73
CA CYS A 56 -10.31 11.71 -8.85
C CYS A 56 -10.43 10.81 -10.11
N SER A 57 -11.01 9.60 -9.99
CA SER A 57 -11.01 8.53 -11.00
C SER A 57 -9.64 8.13 -11.52
N SER A 58 -8.56 8.64 -10.91
CA SER A 58 -7.18 8.27 -11.22
C SER A 58 -6.95 6.81 -10.86
N GLU A 59 -6.28 6.10 -11.74
CA GLU A 59 -5.87 4.71 -11.56
C GLU A 59 -4.35 4.68 -11.38
N LYS A 60 -3.86 3.92 -10.40
CA LYS A 60 -2.42 3.65 -10.28
C LYS A 60 -2.03 2.51 -11.21
N GLU A 61 -0.76 2.49 -11.61
CA GLU A 61 -0.23 1.39 -12.43
C GLU A 61 -0.49 0.04 -11.75
N PRO A 62 -1.04 -0.95 -12.49
CA PRO A 62 -1.40 -2.24 -11.92
C PRO A 62 -0.15 -2.99 -11.47
N ARG A 63 -0.24 -3.57 -10.26
CA ARG A 63 0.85 -4.34 -9.66
C ARG A 63 0.57 -5.84 -9.80
N HIS A 64 1.63 -6.60 -10.01
CA HIS A 64 1.56 -8.05 -10.20
C HIS A 64 2.16 -8.77 -8.99
N HIS A 65 1.36 -9.57 -8.32
CA HIS A 65 1.76 -10.33 -7.14
C HIS A 65 1.84 -11.81 -7.48
N ARG A 66 3.06 -12.38 -7.39
CA ARG A 66 3.24 -13.84 -7.46
C ARG A 66 2.75 -14.45 -6.15
N VAL A 67 1.73 -15.29 -6.23
CA VAL A 67 1.26 -16.10 -5.11
C VAL A 67 1.99 -17.43 -5.20
N HIS A 68 2.79 -17.77 -4.17
CA HIS A 68 3.55 -19.01 -4.07
C HIS A 68 2.80 -20.05 -3.24
#